data_AF-A0A3D9XA44-F1
#
_entry.id   AF-A0A3D9XA44-F1
#
_cell.length_a   1.000
_cell.length_b   1.000
_cell.length_c   1.000
_cell.angle_alpha   90.00
_cell.angle_beta   90.00
_cell.angle_gamma   90.00
#
_symmetry.space_group_name_H-M   'P 1'
#
loop_
_entity.id
_entity.type
_entity.pdbx_description
1 polymer ?
#
loop_
_entity_poly.entity_id
_entity_poly.type
_entity_poly.pdbx_seq_one_letter_code
_entity_poly.pdbx_strand_id
1 'polypeptide(L)' 'MTLIPNERTKLLANALDRASTACFTVGIATPVAGYIYNISNLRESLPAWIMLGGGIGWISACVALHLMARRTLGGLK' A
#
# COMPACT_ATOMS: atom_id res chain seq x y z
N MET A 1 -30.48 11.86 -9.60
CA MET A 1 -30.58 10.41 -9.29
C MET A 1 -29.20 9.71 -9.28
N THR A 2 -28.10 10.38 -8.88
CA THR A 2 -26.73 9.82 -8.89
C THR A 2 -26.19 9.42 -7.50
N LEU A 3 -27.00 9.59 -6.43
CA LEU A 3 -26.59 9.34 -5.04
C LEU A 3 -26.07 7.93 -4.79
N ILE A 4 -26.85 6.88 -5.13
CA ILE A 4 -26.44 5.48 -4.89
C ILE A 4 -25.19 5.10 -5.70
N PRO A 5 -25.10 5.38 -7.01
CA PRO A 5 -23.87 5.18 -7.78
C PRO A 5 -22.65 5.90 -7.19
N ASN A 6 -22.80 7.15 -6.75
CA ASN A 6 -21.71 7.91 -6.16
C ASN A 6 -21.23 7.32 -4.83
N GLU A 7 -22.13 6.87 -3.96
CA GLU A 7 -21.75 6.20 -2.70
C GLU A 7 -21.01 4.88 -2.94
N ARG A 8 -21.41 4.10 -3.96
CA ARG A 8 -20.66 2.90 -4.36
C ARG A 8 -19.25 3.24 -4.86
N THR A 9 -19.11 4.30 -5.65
CA THR A 9 -17.80 4.78 -6.13
C THR A 9 -16.90 5.22 -4.97
N LYS A 10 -17.45 5.95 -3.99
CA LYS A 10 -16.72 6.34 -2.77
C LYS A 10 -16.27 5.14 -1.96
N LEU A 11 -17.15 4.15 -1.77
CA LEU A 11 -16.81 2.92 -1.04
C LEU A 11 -15.65 2.17 -1.72
N LEU A 12 -15.67 2.07 -3.05
CA LEU A 12 -14.59 1.46 -3.82
C LEU A 12 -13.29 2.25 -3.72
N ALA A 13 -13.33 3.58 -3.86
CA ALA A 13 -12.16 4.43 -3.69
C ALA A 13 -11.53 4.26 -2.31
N ASN A 14 -12.35 4.24 -1.27
CA ASN A 14 -11.90 4.03 0.11
C ASN A 14 -11.29 2.63 0.31
N ALA A 15 -11.84 1.59 -0.32
CA ALA A 15 -11.27 0.25 -0.26
C ALA A 15 -9.88 0.19 -0.91
N LEU A 16 -9.69 0.83 -2.07
CA LEU A 16 -8.39 0.91 -2.75
C LEU A 16 -7.35 1.67 -1.91
N ASP A 17 -7.75 2.78 -1.27
CA ASP A 17 -6.86 3.57 -0.42
C ASP A 17 -6.46 2.82 0.87
N ARG A 18 -7.42 2.11 1.49
CA ARG A 18 -7.13 1.22 2.62
C ARG A 18 -6.20 0.07 2.23
N ALA A 19 -6.38 -0.51 1.05
CA ALA A 19 -5.48 -1.53 0.53
C ALA A 19 -4.06 -0.97 0.33
N SER A 20 -3.91 0.24 -0.24
CA SER A 20 -2.63 0.94 -0.34
C SER A 20 -1.94 1.07 1.02
N THR A 21 -2.68 1.53 2.03
CA THR A 21 -2.14 1.70 3.40
C THR A 21 -1.73 0.34 4.01
N ALA A 22 -2.52 -0.71 3.82
CA ALA A 22 -2.18 -2.05 4.28
C ALA A 22 -0.95 -2.63 3.56
N CYS A 23 -0.79 -2.39 2.27
CA CYS A 23 0.40 -2.75 1.51
C CYS A 23 1.65 -2.04 2.08
N PHE A 24 1.52 -0.76 2.46
CA PHE A 24 2.63 -0.03 3.07
C PHE A 24 3.03 -0.61 4.43
N THR A 25 2.05 -0.91 5.29
CA THR A 25 2.35 -1.42 6.64
C THR A 25 2.94 -2.83 6.62
N VAL A 26 2.38 -3.73 5.81
CA VAL A 26 2.83 -5.12 5.72
C VAL A 26 4.12 -5.24 4.88
N GLY A 27 4.21 -4.51 3.78
CA GLY A 27 5.30 -4.63 2.82
C GLY A 27 6.53 -3.80 3.12
N ILE A 28 6.40 -2.72 3.89
CA ILE A 28 7.50 -1.77 4.16
C ILE A 28 7.71 -1.60 5.65
N ALA A 29 6.71 -1.09 6.38
CA ALA A 29 6.92 -0.72 7.78
C ALA A 29 7.32 -1.92 8.65
N THR A 30 6.63 -3.06 8.49
CA THR A 30 6.91 -4.29 9.26
C THR A 30 8.30 -4.86 8.96
N PRO A 31 8.71 -5.10 7.70
CA PRO A 31 10.06 -5.59 7.38
C PRO A 31 11.17 -4.63 7.81
N VAL A 32 10.96 -3.32 7.64
CA VAL A 32 11.93 -2.30 8.06
C VAL A 32 12.12 -2.33 9.58
N ALA A 33 11.02 -2.37 10.35
CA ALA A 33 11.11 -2.52 11.80
C ALA A 33 11.83 -3.82 12.20
N GLY A 34 11.48 -4.95 11.56
CA GLY A 34 12.15 -6.23 11.77
C GLY A 34 13.65 -6.17 11.52
N TYR A 35 14.07 -5.45 10.49
CA TYR A 35 15.49 -5.27 10.14
C TYR A 35 16.24 -4.36 11.11
N ILE A 36 15.62 -3.23 11.51
CA ILE A 36 16.20 -2.28 12.48
C ILE A 36 16.42 -2.97 13.82
N TYR A 37 15.40 -3.67 14.32
CA TYR A 37 15.46 -4.36 15.61
C TYR A 37 16.09 -5.76 15.54
N ASN A 38 16.58 -6.17 14.36
CA ASN A 38 17.15 -7.49 14.09
C ASN A 38 16.29 -8.65 14.61
N ILE A 39 14.97 -8.54 14.46
CA ILE A 39 14.02 -9.58 14.88
C ILE A 39 14.35 -10.86 14.11
N SER A 40 14.49 -11.98 14.82
CA SER A 40 14.80 -13.29 14.21
C SER A 40 16.07 -13.30 13.34
N ASN A 41 17.08 -12.48 13.67
CA ASN A 41 18.34 -12.37 12.91
C ASN A 41 18.12 -11.97 11.43
N LEU A 42 17.10 -11.15 11.16
CA LEU A 42 16.74 -10.74 9.81
C LEU A 42 17.87 -9.97 9.11
N ARG A 43 18.71 -9.22 9.83
CA ARG A 43 19.82 -8.45 9.25
C ARG A 43 20.89 -9.35 8.62
N GLU A 44 21.13 -10.51 9.22
CA GLU A 44 22.11 -11.49 8.77
C GLU A 44 21.55 -12.38 7.66
N SER A 45 20.25 -12.68 7.74
CA SER A 45 19.58 -13.62 6.83
C SER A 45 19.08 -12.95 5.54
N LEU A 46 18.78 -11.65 5.57
CA LEU A 46 18.19 -10.91 4.46
C LEU A 46 19.14 -9.81 3.98
N PRO A 47 19.76 -9.97 2.80
CA PRO A 47 20.67 -8.96 2.28
C PRO A 47 19.94 -7.65 1.96
N ALA A 48 20.60 -6.52 2.24
CA ALA A 48 19.99 -5.19 2.16
C ALA A 48 19.44 -4.83 0.76
N TRP A 49 20.05 -5.35 -0.31
CA TRP A 49 19.57 -5.10 -1.67
C TRP A 49 18.21 -5.77 -1.95
N ILE A 50 17.93 -6.94 -1.37
CA ILE A 50 16.62 -7.60 -1.47
C ILE A 50 15.59 -6.77 -0.70
N MET A 51 15.95 -6.26 0.48
CA MET A 51 15.08 -5.37 1.26
C MET A 51 14.72 -4.10 0.47
N LEU A 52 15.72 -3.46 -0.16
CA LEU A 52 15.51 -2.27 -0.98
C LEU A 52 14.66 -2.58 -2.22
N GLY A 53 14.98 -3.65 -2.95
CA GLY A 53 14.21 -4.07 -4.14
C GLY A 53 12.76 -4.40 -3.81
N GLY A 54 12.54 -5.17 -2.74
CA GLY A 54 11.21 -5.47 -2.22
C GLY A 54 10.47 -4.21 -1.77
N GLY A 55 11.14 -3.32 -1.04
CA GLY A 55 10.59 -2.04 -0.60
C GLY A 55 10.14 -1.15 -1.76
N ILE A 56 10.96 -1.03 -2.82
CA ILE A 56 10.59 -0.29 -4.04
C ILE A 56 9.36 -0.92 -4.71
N GLY A 57 9.32 -2.25 -4.80
CA GLY A 57 8.16 -2.98 -5.35
C GLY A 57 6.88 -2.67 -4.56
N TRP A 58 6.94 -2.74 -3.23
CA TRP A 58 5.80 -2.43 -2.37
C TRP A 58 5.39 -0.95 -2.44
N ILE A 59 6.33 -0.01 -2.45
CA ILE A 59 6.03 1.42 -2.63
C ILE A 59 5.30 1.65 -3.95
N SER A 60 5.76 1.01 -5.03
CA SER A 60 5.13 1.15 -6.35
C SER A 60 3.68 0.67 -6.34
N ALA A 61 3.40 -0.44 -5.66
CA ALA A 61 2.04 -0.98 -5.49
C ALA A 61 1.15 -0.05 -4.64
N CYS A 62 1.68 0.50 -3.54
CA CYS A 62 0.95 1.48 -2.71
C CYS A 62 0.57 2.71 -3.53
N VAL A 63 1.54 3.28 -4.25
CA VAL A 63 1.30 4.46 -5.10
C VAL A 63 0.28 4.15 -6.18
N ALA A 64 0.38 2.98 -6.84
CA ALA A 64 -0.58 2.58 -7.87
C ALA A 64 -2.01 2.50 -7.32
N LEU A 65 -2.21 1.82 -6.17
CA LEU A 65 -3.51 1.69 -5.51
C LEU A 65 -4.08 3.05 -5.06
N HIS A 66 -3.24 3.90 -4.48
CA HIS A 66 -3.66 5.24 -4.08
C HIS A 66 -4.07 6.10 -5.28
N LEU A 67 -3.32 6.04 -6.38
CA LEU A 67 -3.68 6.74 -7.62
C LEU A 67 -4.98 6.18 -8.23
N MET A 68 -5.21 4.88 -8.15
CA MET A 68 -6.48 4.28 -8.57
C MET A 68 -7.65 4.79 -7.71
N ALA A 69 -7.48 4.90 -6.39
CA ALA A 69 -8.48 5.49 -5.49
C ALA A 69 -8.81 6.95 -5.86
N ARG A 70 -7.78 7.75 -6.20
CA ARG A 70 -8.00 9.14 -6.65
C ARG A 70 -8.73 9.21 -7.98
N ARG A 71 -8.38 8.33 -8.93
CA ARG A 71 -9.05 8.27 -10.24
C ARG A 71 -10.51 7.84 -10.12
N THR A 72 -10.83 6.91 -9.22
CA THR A 72 -12.23 6.47 -9.02
C THR A 72 -13.08 7.58 -8.43
N LEU A 73 -12.55 8.39 -7.50
CA LEU A 73 -13.24 9.60 -7.02
C LEU A 73 -13.44 10.67 -8.11
N GLY A 74 -12.53 10.77 -9.08
CA GLY A 74 -12.66 11.70 -10.21
C GLY A 74 -13.84 11.42 -11.14
N GLY A 75 -14.51 10.26 -11.02
CA GLY A 75 -15.66 9.87 -11.83
C GLY A 75 -17.04 10.17 -11.21
N LEU A 76 -17.10 10.88 -10.08
CA LEU A 76 -18.36 11.26 -9.42
C LEU A 76 -19.18 12.24 -10.29
N LYS A 77 -20.52 12.10 -10.28
CA LYS A 77 -21.47 12.90 -11.08
C LYS A 77 -22.56 13.56 -10.26
#